data_AF-A0A521SAT6-F1
#
_entry.id   AF-A0A521SAT6-F1
#
_cell.length_a   1.000
_cell.length_b   1.000
_cell.length_c   1.000
_cell.angle_alpha   90.00
_cell.angle_beta   90.00
_cell.angle_gamma   90.00
#
_symmetry.space_group_name_H-M   'P 1'
#
loop_
_entity.id
_entity.type
_entity.pdbx_description
1 polymer ?
#
loop_
_entity_poly.entity_id
_entity_poly.type
_entity_poly.pdbx_seq_one_letter_code
_entity_poly.pdbx_strand_id
1 'polypeptide(L)'
;MQIRFLLLLFLFFQVGCAPYLVVSRGAVNQDKLQEIKTRVAALRGLDFKREVPIEIKSKEEMRRHFERDLEREYGNEKLQKIAVAYAKLGLFPEALDLKKSLLDFYTAQVAAFYDPETKKLVLPEDLGGGILLGALQFLSQRDILGEMVLAHELTHALQDQHFSLEDRLRPSSNDDKTLAFHAMVEGDATLSGFGYLFGGIDDQSLALINQTVRESLQEARSTLSDVPEAIIEELLFQYYGGVSFVSRLLREKGWIAIDRLYSSPPLSTKQVLHPEKYFDLPDPPTRIDLKALAALFGPDWKEIENNVLGELM
;
A
#
# COMPACT_ATOMS: atom_id res chain seq x y z
N MET A 1 -44.20 -34.30 -29.75
CA MET A 1 -42.89 -34.28 -29.05
C MET A 1 -42.22 -32.96 -29.43
N GLN A 2 -41.89 -32.12 -28.43
CA GLN A 2 -41.27 -30.77 -28.47
C GLN A 2 -42.17 -29.62 -29.00
N ILE A 3 -42.70 -28.65 -28.20
CA ILE A 3 -42.10 -27.62 -27.30
C ILE A 3 -41.28 -26.61 -28.13
N ARG A 4 -41.40 -25.27 -28.10
CA ARG A 4 -42.19 -24.21 -27.43
C ARG A 4 -41.96 -22.92 -28.25
N PHE A 5 -43.00 -22.11 -28.48
CA PHE A 5 -43.18 -20.74 -27.97
C PHE A 5 -42.12 -19.67 -28.32
N LEU A 6 -42.58 -18.72 -29.13
CA LEU A 6 -42.11 -17.33 -29.24
C LEU A 6 -41.93 -16.71 -27.85
N LEU A 7 -40.78 -16.08 -27.58
CA LEU A 7 -40.69 -14.91 -26.71
C LEU A 7 -39.50 -14.08 -27.16
N LEU A 8 -39.80 -13.12 -28.03
CA LEU A 8 -39.03 -11.90 -28.20
C LEU A 8 -38.88 -11.25 -26.81
N LEU A 9 -37.73 -11.43 -26.16
CA LEU A 9 -37.28 -10.50 -25.14
C LEU A 9 -36.47 -9.41 -25.84
N PHE A 10 -37.16 -8.32 -26.16
CA PHE A 10 -36.57 -6.99 -26.24
C PHE A 10 -35.97 -6.68 -24.86
N LEU A 11 -34.74 -7.13 -24.60
CA LEU A 11 -33.92 -6.55 -23.54
C LEU A 11 -33.50 -5.18 -24.05
N PHE A 12 -34.23 -4.17 -23.61
CA PHE A 12 -33.76 -2.79 -23.59
C PHE A 12 -32.32 -2.82 -23.06
N PHE A 13 -31.35 -2.62 -23.95
CA PHE A 13 -30.06 -2.02 -23.59
C PHE A 13 -30.35 -0.59 -23.15
N GLN A 14 -30.95 -0.45 -21.97
CA GLN A 14 -30.77 0.76 -21.20
C GLN A 14 -29.29 0.74 -20.82
N VAL A 15 -28.58 1.70 -21.39
CA VAL A 15 -27.25 2.14 -20.98
C VAL A 15 -27.34 2.47 -19.50
N GLY A 16 -27.23 1.45 -18.65
CA GLY A 16 -27.13 1.62 -17.22
C GLY A 16 -25.75 2.19 -16.95
N CYS A 17 -25.65 3.51 -16.80
CA CYS A 17 -24.61 4.08 -15.97
C CYS A 17 -24.68 3.32 -14.65
N ALA A 18 -23.70 2.46 -14.35
CA ALA A 18 -23.68 1.68 -13.12
C ALA A 18 -23.56 2.67 -11.95
N PRO A 19 -24.67 3.02 -11.27
CA PRO A 19 -24.69 4.13 -10.33
C PRO A 19 -24.00 3.78 -9.00
N TYR A 20 -23.52 2.54 -8.88
CA TYR A 20 -22.86 1.98 -7.70
C TYR A 20 -21.35 1.84 -7.85
N LEU A 21 -20.79 2.06 -9.04
CA LEU A 21 -19.33 2.05 -9.24
C LEU A 21 -18.74 3.34 -8.69
N VAL A 22 -17.57 3.23 -8.04
CA VAL A 22 -16.82 4.40 -7.56
C VAL A 22 -16.26 5.20 -8.75
N VAL A 23 -15.71 4.48 -9.74
CA VAL A 23 -15.28 5.04 -11.02
C VAL A 23 -15.96 4.27 -12.14
N SER A 24 -16.53 4.98 -13.10
CA SER A 24 -17.12 4.38 -14.29
C SER A 24 -16.84 5.25 -15.51
N ARG A 25 -16.22 4.67 -16.54
CA ARG A 25 -15.91 5.34 -17.82
C ARG A 25 -15.15 6.66 -17.64
N GLY A 26 -14.16 6.68 -16.75
CA GLY A 26 -13.36 7.88 -16.48
C GLY A 26 -14.11 8.99 -15.73
N ALA A 27 -15.22 8.69 -15.05
CA ALA A 27 -15.91 9.61 -14.17
C ALA A 27 -16.05 9.03 -12.75
N VAL A 28 -15.85 9.87 -11.75
CA VAL A 28 -16.02 9.51 -10.33
C VAL A 28 -17.45 9.76 -9.90
N ASN A 29 -18.03 8.79 -9.18
CA ASN A 29 -19.29 8.98 -8.46
C ASN A 29 -19.07 9.86 -7.22
N GLN A 30 -19.38 11.15 -7.34
CA GLN A 30 -19.13 12.15 -6.29
C GLN A 30 -19.93 11.89 -5.00
N ASP A 31 -21.16 11.40 -5.12
CA ASP A 31 -21.99 11.10 -3.95
C ASP A 31 -21.39 9.94 -3.14
N LYS A 32 -20.96 8.87 -3.84
CA LYS A 32 -20.29 7.73 -3.20
C LYS A 32 -18.94 8.12 -2.61
N LEU A 33 -18.15 8.94 -3.32
CA LEU A 33 -16.91 9.48 -2.79
C LEU A 33 -17.14 10.26 -1.49
N GLN A 34 -18.14 11.14 -1.47
CA GLN A 34 -18.44 11.95 -0.28
C GLN A 34 -18.96 11.10 0.88
N GLU A 35 -19.73 10.04 0.61
CA GLU A 35 -20.11 9.02 1.59
C GLU A 35 -18.87 8.39 2.23
N ILE A 36 -17.94 7.89 1.41
CA ILE A 36 -16.71 7.22 1.88
C ILE A 36 -15.86 8.19 2.70
N LYS A 37 -15.62 9.42 2.20
CA LYS A 37 -14.88 10.46 2.94
C LYS A 37 -15.48 10.70 4.32
N THR A 38 -16.81 10.86 4.39
CA THR A 38 -17.51 11.12 5.67
C THR A 38 -17.35 9.95 6.63
N ARG A 39 -17.50 8.72 6.14
CA ARG A 39 -17.43 7.52 6.98
C ARG A 39 -16.01 7.22 7.44
N VAL A 40 -15.00 7.40 6.59
CA VAL A 40 -13.59 7.24 6.95
C VAL A 40 -13.15 8.30 7.97
N ALA A 41 -13.54 9.56 7.77
CA ALA A 41 -13.28 10.63 8.73
C ALA A 41 -13.89 10.32 10.11
N ALA A 42 -15.14 9.86 10.14
CA ALA A 42 -15.81 9.45 11.37
C ALA A 42 -15.16 8.23 12.03
N LEU A 43 -14.76 7.22 11.23
CA LEU A 43 -14.06 6.03 11.72
C LEU A 43 -12.74 6.39 12.41
N ARG A 44 -11.94 7.26 11.77
CA ARG A 44 -10.64 7.66 12.29
C ARG A 44 -10.70 8.75 13.35
N GLY A 45 -11.82 9.47 13.46
CA GLY A 45 -11.90 10.65 14.32
C GLY A 45 -11.04 11.82 13.81
N LEU A 46 -10.81 11.86 12.49
CA LEU A 46 -9.96 12.86 11.82
C LEU A 46 -10.74 13.53 10.70
N ASP A 47 -10.85 14.85 10.75
CA ASP A 47 -11.47 15.63 9.68
C ASP A 47 -10.51 15.89 8.52
N PHE A 48 -11.01 15.89 7.28
CA PHE A 48 -10.26 16.43 6.15
C PHE A 48 -10.07 17.94 6.32
N LYS A 49 -8.82 18.39 6.43
CA LYS A 49 -8.45 19.81 6.53
C LYS A 49 -8.51 20.52 5.18
N ARG A 50 -8.38 19.77 4.10
CA ARG A 50 -8.38 20.27 2.71
C ARG A 50 -9.07 19.26 1.80
N GLU A 51 -9.54 19.73 0.65
CA GLU A 51 -10.02 18.85 -0.40
C GLU A 51 -8.93 17.88 -0.88
N VAL A 52 -9.36 16.71 -1.33
CA VAL A 52 -8.51 15.67 -1.92
C VAL A 52 -8.94 15.57 -3.39
N PRO A 53 -8.27 16.27 -4.31
CA PRO A 53 -8.63 16.22 -5.72
C PRO A 53 -8.38 14.82 -6.27
N ILE A 54 -9.20 14.41 -7.24
CA ILE A 54 -9.06 13.13 -7.92
C ILE A 54 -8.52 13.35 -9.32
N GLU A 55 -7.54 12.54 -9.69
CA GLU A 55 -7.00 12.46 -11.04
C GLU A 55 -7.20 11.05 -11.57
N ILE A 56 -7.83 10.93 -12.74
CA ILE A 56 -7.98 9.64 -13.41
C ILE A 56 -6.86 9.50 -14.44
N LYS A 57 -6.20 8.35 -14.45
CA LYS A 57 -5.06 8.07 -15.33
C LYS A 57 -5.23 6.77 -16.10
N SER A 58 -4.77 6.76 -17.34
CA SER A 58 -4.58 5.53 -18.12
C SER A 58 -3.43 4.70 -17.53
N LYS A 59 -3.34 3.42 -17.89
CA LYS A 59 -2.23 2.54 -17.48
C LYS A 59 -0.86 3.10 -17.89
N GLU A 60 -0.77 3.70 -19.07
CA GLU A 60 0.44 4.33 -19.58
C GLU A 60 0.80 5.61 -18.80
N GLU A 61 -0.20 6.38 -18.36
CA GLU A 61 0.00 7.55 -17.51
C GLU A 61 0.47 7.17 -16.10
N MET A 62 -0.08 6.09 -15.54
CA MET A 62 0.35 5.50 -14.27
C MET A 62 1.81 5.03 -14.37
N ARG A 63 2.15 4.26 -15.41
CA ARG A 63 3.53 3.84 -15.65
C ARG A 63 4.50 5.02 -15.75
N ARG A 64 4.14 6.07 -16.49
CA ARG A 64 4.95 7.29 -16.59
C ARG A 64 5.06 8.04 -15.25
N HIS A 65 4.06 7.94 -14.39
CA HIS A 65 4.11 8.52 -13.06
C HIS A 65 5.15 7.80 -12.20
N PHE A 66 5.05 6.48 -12.05
CA PHE A 66 6.04 5.69 -11.30
C PHE A 66 7.47 5.82 -11.85
N GLU A 67 7.62 5.96 -13.17
CA GLU A 67 8.92 6.20 -13.77
C GLU A 67 9.55 7.53 -13.34
N ARG A 68 8.74 8.59 -13.21
CA ARG A 68 9.22 9.87 -12.67
C ARG A 68 9.55 9.78 -11.19
N ASP A 69 8.74 9.04 -10.42
CA ASP A 69 8.97 8.89 -8.98
C ASP A 69 10.28 8.13 -8.71
N LEU A 70 10.51 7.01 -9.40
CA LEU A 70 11.76 6.25 -9.29
C LEU A 70 12.98 7.09 -9.70
N GLU A 71 12.86 7.90 -10.75
CA GLU A 71 13.95 8.78 -11.17
C GLU A 71 14.21 9.89 -10.13
N ARG A 72 13.15 10.46 -9.55
CA ARG A 72 13.26 11.51 -8.53
C ARG A 72 13.86 10.99 -7.22
N GLU A 73 13.41 9.82 -6.77
CA GLU A 73 13.77 9.26 -5.45
C GLU A 73 15.12 8.57 -5.43
N TYR A 74 15.46 7.87 -6.51
CA TYR A 74 16.68 7.08 -6.59
C TYR A 74 17.60 7.57 -7.70
N GLY A 75 17.05 7.84 -8.88
CA GLY A 75 17.82 8.05 -10.09
C GLY A 75 18.53 6.77 -10.56
N ASN A 76 18.95 6.75 -11.82
CA ASN A 76 19.50 5.53 -12.43
C ASN A 76 20.79 5.02 -11.76
N GLU A 77 21.69 5.92 -11.34
CA GLU A 77 22.96 5.52 -10.72
C GLU A 77 22.74 4.81 -9.38
N LYS A 78 21.84 5.30 -8.53
CA LYS A 78 21.56 4.69 -7.22
C LYS A 78 20.89 3.32 -7.40
N LEU A 79 19.90 3.20 -8.29
CA LEU A 79 19.26 1.91 -8.56
C LEU A 79 20.26 0.85 -9.04
N GLN A 80 21.23 1.23 -9.87
CA GLN A 80 22.31 0.33 -10.28
C GLN A 80 23.21 -0.09 -9.11
N LYS A 81 23.56 0.84 -8.21
CA LYS A 81 24.37 0.56 -7.01
C LYS A 81 23.64 -0.38 -6.05
N ILE A 82 22.35 -0.14 -5.80
CA ILE A 82 21.48 -1.02 -5.01
C ILE A 82 21.43 -2.41 -5.65
N ALA A 83 21.20 -2.50 -6.97
CA ALA A 83 21.13 -3.77 -7.68
C ALA A 83 22.41 -4.60 -7.50
N VAL A 84 23.58 -3.96 -7.66
CA VAL A 84 24.88 -4.59 -7.46
C VAL A 84 25.08 -5.02 -5.99
N ALA A 85 24.75 -4.14 -5.04
CA ALA A 85 24.93 -4.43 -3.62
C ALA A 85 24.07 -5.63 -3.17
N TYR A 86 22.79 -5.63 -3.50
CA TYR A 86 21.86 -6.71 -3.16
C TYR A 86 22.17 -8.01 -3.91
N ALA A 87 22.70 -7.94 -5.14
CA ALA A 87 23.22 -9.12 -5.82
C ALA A 87 24.41 -9.74 -5.08
N LYS A 88 25.31 -8.93 -4.49
CA LYS A 88 26.42 -9.44 -3.67
C LYS A 88 25.98 -10.06 -2.35
N LEU A 89 24.82 -9.66 -1.83
CA LEU A 89 24.18 -10.29 -0.67
C LEU A 89 23.40 -11.57 -1.05
N GLY A 90 23.29 -11.90 -2.34
CA GLY A 90 22.50 -13.04 -2.82
C GLY A 90 20.99 -12.79 -2.83
N LEU A 91 20.57 -11.54 -2.66
CA LEU A 91 19.15 -11.15 -2.63
C LEU A 91 18.59 -10.94 -4.05
N PHE A 92 19.42 -10.44 -4.98
CA PHE A 92 19.04 -10.20 -6.37
C PHE A 92 19.88 -11.01 -7.37
N PRO A 93 19.36 -11.29 -8.58
CA PRO A 93 20.16 -11.77 -9.70
C PRO A 93 21.25 -10.76 -10.10
N GLU A 94 22.43 -11.23 -10.51
CA GLU A 94 23.59 -10.36 -10.85
C GLU A 94 23.33 -9.34 -11.97
N ALA A 95 22.42 -9.65 -12.89
CA ALA A 95 22.09 -8.80 -14.06
C ALA A 95 20.67 -8.21 -13.98
N LEU A 96 20.13 -8.03 -12.77
CA LEU A 96 18.79 -7.48 -12.57
C LEU A 96 18.71 -6.02 -13.05
N ASP A 97 17.77 -5.73 -13.94
CA ASP A 97 17.32 -4.35 -14.20
C ASP A 97 16.31 -3.93 -13.13
N LEU A 98 16.83 -3.41 -12.01
CA LEU A 98 16.02 -3.06 -10.84
C LEU A 98 14.93 -2.02 -11.18
N LYS A 99 15.24 -1.02 -12.02
CA LYS A 99 14.26 0.01 -12.41
C LYS A 99 13.11 -0.61 -13.18
N LYS A 100 13.40 -1.48 -14.15
CA LYS A 100 12.37 -2.20 -14.91
C LYS A 100 11.54 -3.10 -14.00
N SER A 101 12.17 -3.86 -13.09
CA SER A 101 11.47 -4.74 -12.16
C SER A 101 10.50 -3.96 -11.25
N LEU A 102 10.93 -2.83 -10.68
CA LEU A 102 10.06 -1.98 -9.87
C LEU A 102 8.91 -1.37 -10.70
N LEU A 103 9.17 -0.93 -11.93
CA LEU A 103 8.14 -0.38 -12.81
C LEU A 103 7.10 -1.40 -13.22
N ASP A 104 7.53 -2.58 -13.64
CA ASP A 104 6.63 -3.67 -14.04
C ASP A 104 5.78 -4.09 -12.85
N PHE A 105 6.39 -4.16 -11.66
CA PHE A 105 5.71 -4.43 -10.40
C PHE A 105 4.61 -3.38 -10.10
N TYR A 106 4.97 -2.09 -9.99
CA TYR A 106 4.00 -1.03 -9.65
C TYR A 106 2.90 -0.89 -10.69
N THR A 107 3.22 -1.08 -11.97
CA THR A 107 2.24 -1.01 -13.06
C THR A 107 1.29 -2.21 -13.08
N ALA A 108 1.70 -3.37 -12.56
CA ALA A 108 0.86 -4.56 -12.48
C ALA A 108 -0.09 -4.53 -11.28
N GLN A 109 0.33 -3.94 -10.15
CA GLN A 109 -0.35 -4.13 -8.87
C GLN A 109 -1.15 -2.92 -8.38
N VAL A 110 -0.92 -1.71 -8.90
CA VAL A 110 -1.56 -0.52 -8.34
C VAL A 110 -2.95 -0.28 -8.96
N ALA A 111 -3.97 -0.51 -8.13
CA ALA A 111 -5.39 -0.30 -8.46
C ALA A 111 -5.89 1.14 -8.18
N ALA A 112 -5.21 1.89 -7.31
CA ALA A 112 -5.39 3.31 -6.99
C ALA A 112 -4.23 3.71 -6.05
N PHE A 113 -3.93 5.00 -5.92
CA PHE A 113 -3.01 5.48 -4.88
C PHE A 113 -3.23 6.96 -4.54
N TYR A 114 -2.97 7.36 -3.29
CA TYR A 114 -2.79 8.75 -2.90
C TYR A 114 -1.34 9.19 -3.12
N ASP A 115 -1.17 10.28 -3.87
CA ASP A 115 0.13 10.91 -4.10
C ASP A 115 0.36 12.02 -3.07
N PRO A 116 1.29 11.83 -2.11
CA PRO A 116 1.61 12.84 -1.11
C PRO A 116 2.37 14.04 -1.69
N GLU A 117 2.96 14.00 -2.88
CA GLU A 117 3.59 15.17 -3.48
C GLU A 117 2.52 16.08 -4.10
N THR A 118 1.68 15.52 -4.97
CA THR A 118 0.65 16.31 -5.65
C THR A 118 -0.61 16.52 -4.81
N LYS A 119 -0.71 15.83 -3.66
CA LYS A 119 -1.86 15.82 -2.73
C LYS A 119 -3.15 15.32 -3.38
N LYS A 120 -3.03 14.44 -4.38
CA LYS A 120 -4.15 13.94 -5.19
C LYS A 120 -4.36 12.46 -4.99
N LEU A 121 -5.60 12.05 -5.10
CA LEU A 121 -5.97 10.66 -5.25
C LEU A 121 -5.93 10.30 -6.75
N VAL A 122 -5.13 9.29 -7.11
CA VAL A 122 -4.97 8.83 -8.48
C VAL A 122 -5.73 7.51 -8.67
N LEU A 123 -6.67 7.49 -9.61
CA LEU A 123 -7.50 6.33 -9.93
C LEU A 123 -7.28 5.89 -11.39
N PRO A 124 -7.31 4.60 -11.70
CA PRO A 124 -7.35 4.12 -13.08
C PRO A 124 -8.70 4.41 -13.73
N GLU A 125 -8.74 4.37 -15.07
CA GLU A 125 -9.97 4.55 -15.85
C GLU A 125 -11.04 3.48 -15.57
N ASP A 126 -10.62 2.29 -15.16
CA ASP A 126 -11.47 1.18 -14.76
C ASP A 126 -10.98 0.61 -13.41
N LEU A 127 -11.83 0.75 -12.39
CA LEU A 127 -11.59 0.24 -11.04
C LEU A 127 -12.35 -1.10 -10.89
N GLY A 128 -12.11 -2.04 -11.81
CA GLY A 128 -12.87 -3.28 -11.94
C GLY A 128 -12.08 -4.50 -11.46
N GLY A 129 -12.44 -5.04 -10.29
CA GLY A 129 -11.87 -6.28 -9.76
C GLY A 129 -12.18 -7.50 -10.62
N GLY A 130 -11.28 -8.49 -10.59
CA GLY A 130 -11.33 -9.71 -11.41
C GLY A 130 -12.63 -10.54 -11.31
N ILE A 131 -12.76 -11.50 -12.22
CA ILE A 131 -14.00 -12.25 -12.59
C ILE A 131 -14.81 -12.78 -11.40
N LEU A 132 -14.17 -13.29 -10.34
CA LEU A 132 -14.86 -13.88 -9.17
C LEU A 132 -15.55 -12.83 -8.28
N LEU A 133 -14.96 -11.65 -8.14
CA LEU A 133 -15.48 -10.55 -7.33
C LEU A 133 -16.47 -9.68 -8.10
N GLY A 134 -16.35 -9.63 -9.43
CA GLY A 134 -17.38 -9.07 -10.32
C GLY A 134 -18.75 -9.74 -10.16
N ALA A 135 -18.80 -11.03 -9.81
CA ALA A 135 -20.05 -11.74 -9.52
C ALA A 135 -20.69 -11.31 -8.18
N LEU A 136 -19.89 -11.05 -7.13
CA LEU A 136 -20.38 -10.51 -5.85
C LEU A 136 -20.80 -9.04 -5.98
N GLN A 137 -20.09 -8.25 -6.78
CA GLN A 137 -20.45 -6.88 -7.14
C GLN A 137 -21.79 -6.81 -7.88
N PHE A 138 -22.04 -7.75 -8.81
CA PHE A 138 -23.30 -7.88 -9.53
C PHE A 138 -24.48 -8.23 -8.60
N LEU A 139 -24.27 -9.12 -7.61
CA LEU A 139 -25.31 -9.53 -6.66
C LEU A 139 -25.59 -8.48 -5.58
N SER A 140 -24.57 -7.76 -5.12
CA SER A 140 -24.70 -6.76 -4.05
C SER A 140 -25.09 -5.37 -4.55
N GLN A 141 -25.03 -5.12 -5.86
CA GLN A 141 -25.12 -3.78 -6.46
C GLN A 141 -24.17 -2.78 -5.77
N ARG A 142 -23.00 -3.25 -5.30
CA ARG A 142 -21.97 -2.44 -4.63
C ARG A 142 -20.60 -2.78 -5.15
N ASP A 143 -19.79 -1.75 -5.37
CA ASP A 143 -18.38 -1.88 -5.70
C ASP A 143 -17.55 -2.08 -4.44
N ILE A 144 -17.71 -3.24 -3.78
CA ILE A 144 -17.11 -3.53 -2.47
C ILE A 144 -15.60 -3.30 -2.46
N LEU A 145 -14.90 -3.77 -3.50
CA LEU A 145 -13.46 -3.59 -3.62
C LEU A 145 -13.11 -2.12 -3.88
N GLY A 146 -13.82 -1.47 -4.81
CA GLY A 146 -13.55 -0.08 -5.13
C GLY A 146 -13.80 0.86 -3.96
N GLU A 147 -14.84 0.63 -3.18
CA GLU A 147 -15.12 1.41 -1.97
C GLU A 147 -14.05 1.16 -0.88
N MET A 148 -13.58 -0.08 -0.71
CA MET A 148 -12.52 -0.42 0.26
C MET A 148 -11.18 0.21 -0.11
N VAL A 149 -10.77 0.09 -1.38
CA VAL A 149 -9.55 0.70 -1.92
C VAL A 149 -9.64 2.22 -1.77
N LEU A 150 -10.77 2.82 -2.16
CA LEU A 150 -10.95 4.26 -2.01
C LEU A 150 -10.88 4.72 -0.55
N ALA A 151 -11.45 3.94 0.39
CA ALA A 151 -11.36 4.23 1.81
C ALA A 151 -9.91 4.12 2.34
N HIS A 152 -9.14 3.15 1.86
CA HIS A 152 -7.70 3.02 2.15
C HIS A 152 -6.94 4.27 1.67
N GLU A 153 -7.11 4.66 0.41
CA GLU A 153 -6.38 5.82 -0.14
C GLU A 153 -6.80 7.16 0.49
N LEU A 154 -8.08 7.33 0.79
CA LEU A 154 -8.56 8.49 1.53
C LEU A 154 -7.99 8.54 2.96
N THR A 155 -7.63 7.39 3.52
CA THR A 155 -6.91 7.34 4.80
C THR A 155 -5.49 7.86 4.65
N HIS A 156 -4.77 7.53 3.57
CA HIS A 156 -3.47 8.16 3.29
C HIS A 156 -3.57 9.69 3.17
N ALA A 157 -4.63 10.19 2.54
CA ALA A 157 -4.87 11.63 2.50
C ALA A 157 -5.11 12.24 3.91
N LEU A 158 -5.84 11.56 4.79
CA LEU A 158 -5.99 12.00 6.19
C LEU A 158 -4.65 11.97 6.92
N GLN A 159 -3.88 10.89 6.76
CA GLN A 159 -2.59 10.73 7.40
C GLN A 159 -1.62 11.83 6.96
N ASP A 160 -1.57 12.19 5.67
CA ASP A 160 -0.73 13.28 5.19
C ASP A 160 -1.17 14.64 5.75
N GLN A 161 -2.48 14.93 5.73
CA GLN A 161 -3.02 16.20 6.24
C GLN A 161 -2.84 16.38 7.75
N HIS A 162 -2.75 15.30 8.52
CA HIS A 162 -2.58 15.35 9.99
C HIS A 162 -1.16 15.13 10.48
N PHE A 163 -0.35 14.36 9.75
CA PHE A 163 0.94 13.87 10.23
C PHE A 163 2.12 14.10 9.27
N SER A 164 1.89 14.84 8.17
CA SER A 164 2.92 15.25 7.20
C SER A 164 3.72 14.07 6.67
N LEU A 165 3.03 13.16 5.96
CA LEU A 165 3.64 11.93 5.45
C LEU A 165 4.73 12.19 4.41
N GLU A 166 4.53 13.19 3.55
CA GLU A 166 5.45 13.51 2.46
C GLU A 166 6.92 13.59 2.91
N ASP A 167 7.22 14.34 3.98
CA ASP A 167 8.60 14.50 4.46
C ASP A 167 9.15 13.23 5.13
N ARG A 168 8.26 12.37 5.63
CA ARG A 168 8.62 11.21 6.46
C ARG A 168 8.74 9.91 5.68
N LEU A 169 8.15 9.85 4.49
CA LEU A 169 8.24 8.72 3.56
C LEU A 169 9.41 8.88 2.55
N ARG A 170 10.17 9.99 2.62
CA ARG A 170 11.32 10.17 1.74
C ARG A 170 12.40 9.12 2.01
N PRO A 171 13.10 8.63 0.97
CA PRO A 171 14.23 7.72 1.13
C PRO A 171 15.26 8.28 2.11
N SER A 172 15.80 7.40 2.94
CA SER A 172 16.84 7.74 3.92
C SER A 172 18.04 6.80 3.74
N SER A 173 19.06 6.94 4.58
CA SER A 173 20.15 5.96 4.68
C SER A 173 19.87 4.89 5.74
N ASN A 174 18.62 4.76 6.18
CA ASN A 174 18.16 3.78 7.15
C ASN A 174 16.83 3.19 6.67
N ASP A 175 16.92 2.31 5.69
CA ASP A 175 15.76 1.69 5.06
C ASP A 175 14.97 0.81 6.03
N ASP A 176 15.60 0.19 7.04
CA ASP A 176 14.89 -0.52 8.10
C ASP A 176 13.87 0.38 8.83
N LYS A 177 14.30 1.57 9.25
CA LYS A 177 13.42 2.52 9.91
C LYS A 177 12.35 3.06 8.96
N THR A 178 12.72 3.36 7.71
CA THR A 178 11.77 3.81 6.69
C THR A 178 10.71 2.73 6.47
N LEU A 179 11.12 1.48 6.25
CA LEU A 179 10.22 0.35 6.01
C LEU A 179 9.29 0.07 7.20
N ALA A 180 9.79 0.20 8.43
CA ALA A 180 8.97 0.09 9.63
C ALA A 180 7.86 1.17 9.69
N PHE A 181 8.22 2.41 9.30
CA PHE A 181 7.26 3.50 9.23
C PHE A 181 6.23 3.28 8.11
N HIS A 182 6.66 2.85 6.92
CA HIS A 182 5.75 2.47 5.83
C HIS A 182 4.78 1.37 6.27
N ALA A 183 5.26 0.31 6.91
CA ALA A 183 4.39 -0.76 7.41
C ALA A 183 3.34 -0.25 8.41
N MET A 184 3.73 0.63 9.33
CA MET A 184 2.78 1.26 10.25
C MET A 184 1.69 2.07 9.50
N VAL A 185 2.08 2.84 8.49
CA VAL A 185 1.20 3.69 7.68
C VAL A 185 0.21 2.84 6.87
N GLU A 186 0.72 1.82 6.17
CA GLU A 186 -0.06 0.87 5.37
C GLU A 186 -1.01 0.03 6.23
N GLY A 187 -0.57 -0.36 7.42
CA GLY A 187 -1.40 -1.06 8.40
C GLY A 187 -2.62 -0.26 8.83
N ASP A 188 -2.44 1.04 9.14
CA ASP A 188 -3.53 1.95 9.49
C ASP A 188 -4.50 2.14 8.31
N ALA A 189 -3.98 2.40 7.10
CA ALA A 189 -4.82 2.58 5.90
C ALA A 189 -5.60 1.30 5.54
N THR A 190 -4.96 0.13 5.63
CA THR A 190 -5.60 -1.16 5.35
C THR A 190 -6.71 -1.47 6.34
N LEU A 191 -6.45 -1.30 7.64
CA LEU A 191 -7.50 -1.46 8.66
C LEU A 191 -8.63 -0.46 8.46
N SER A 192 -8.33 0.78 8.09
CA SER A 192 -9.35 1.80 7.81
C SER A 192 -10.25 1.43 6.63
N GLY A 193 -9.67 0.90 5.56
CA GLY A 193 -10.43 0.38 4.40
C GLY A 193 -11.38 -0.75 4.78
N PHE A 194 -10.90 -1.74 5.54
CA PHE A 194 -11.76 -2.82 6.05
C PHE A 194 -12.79 -2.33 7.08
N GLY A 195 -12.41 -1.40 7.96
CA GLY A 195 -13.31 -0.81 8.94
C GLY A 195 -14.44 -0.03 8.28
N TYR A 196 -14.17 0.67 7.18
CA TYR A 196 -15.20 1.24 6.33
C TYR A 196 -16.13 0.13 5.77
N LEU A 197 -15.56 -0.94 5.22
CA LEU A 197 -16.33 -2.01 4.60
C LEU A 197 -17.28 -2.69 5.60
N PHE A 198 -16.80 -2.99 6.81
CA PHE A 198 -17.56 -3.67 7.86
C PHE A 198 -18.42 -2.72 8.70
N GLY A 199 -18.26 -1.40 8.56
CA GLY A 199 -18.98 -0.41 9.37
C GLY A 199 -18.46 -0.31 10.80
N GLY A 200 -17.22 -0.73 11.04
CA GLY A 200 -16.59 -0.86 12.35
C GLY A 200 -15.60 -2.01 12.37
N ILE A 201 -14.82 -2.10 13.44
CA ILE A 201 -13.88 -3.20 13.68
C ILE A 201 -14.04 -3.70 15.10
N ASP A 202 -14.11 -5.01 15.25
CA ASP A 202 -14.13 -5.78 16.50
C ASP A 202 -13.09 -6.91 16.45
N ASP A 203 -12.98 -7.68 17.53
CA ASP A 203 -11.97 -8.74 17.64
C ASP A 203 -12.09 -9.84 16.59
N GLN A 204 -13.32 -10.15 16.15
CA GLN A 204 -13.58 -11.19 15.15
C GLN A 204 -13.22 -10.70 13.75
N SER A 205 -13.65 -9.50 13.38
CA SER A 205 -13.30 -8.87 12.12
C SER A 205 -11.80 -8.58 12.03
N LEU A 206 -11.12 -8.19 13.12
CA LEU A 206 -9.65 -8.08 13.13
C LEU A 206 -8.95 -9.38 12.77
N ALA A 207 -9.40 -10.50 13.34
CA ALA A 207 -8.83 -11.81 13.04
C ALA A 207 -9.06 -12.18 11.57
N LEU A 208 -10.26 -11.92 11.06
CA LEU A 208 -10.60 -12.13 9.65
C LEU A 208 -9.74 -11.26 8.73
N ILE A 209 -9.57 -9.97 9.02
CA ILE A 209 -8.75 -9.04 8.23
C ILE A 209 -7.30 -9.53 8.16
N ASN A 210 -6.71 -9.90 9.30
CA ASN A 210 -5.35 -10.43 9.34
C ASN A 210 -5.20 -11.68 8.47
N GLN A 211 -6.18 -12.59 8.52
CA GLN A 211 -6.18 -13.78 7.68
C GLN A 211 -6.34 -13.42 6.19
N THR A 212 -7.33 -12.62 5.83
CA THR A 212 -7.61 -12.21 4.45
C THR A 212 -6.42 -11.50 3.83
N VAL A 213 -5.79 -10.55 4.54
CA VAL A 213 -4.60 -9.85 4.06
C VAL A 213 -3.47 -10.84 3.78
N ARG A 214 -3.20 -11.77 4.70
CA ARG A 214 -2.16 -12.79 4.48
C ARG A 214 -2.46 -13.68 3.27
N GLU A 215 -3.70 -14.15 3.13
CA GLU A 215 -4.11 -15.01 2.00
C GLU A 215 -4.01 -14.26 0.66
N SER A 216 -4.53 -13.03 0.58
CA SER A 216 -4.46 -12.21 -0.63
C SER A 216 -3.03 -11.88 -1.04
N LEU A 217 -2.14 -11.61 -0.08
CA LEU A 217 -0.73 -11.34 -0.37
C LEU A 217 0.03 -12.60 -0.80
N GLN A 218 -0.33 -13.78 -0.28
CA GLN A 218 0.23 -15.05 -0.77
C GLN A 218 -0.21 -15.34 -2.21
N GLU A 219 -1.47 -15.06 -2.55
CA GLU A 219 -1.94 -15.15 -3.94
C GLU A 219 -1.20 -14.15 -4.84
N ALA A 220 -1.06 -12.89 -4.41
CA ALA A 220 -0.29 -11.88 -5.13
C ALA A 220 1.18 -12.28 -5.33
N ARG A 221 1.83 -12.84 -4.30
CA ARG A 221 3.21 -13.36 -4.43
C ARG A 221 3.34 -14.39 -5.54
N SER A 222 2.35 -15.27 -5.70
CA SER A 222 2.37 -16.30 -6.74
C SER A 222 2.29 -15.77 -8.18
N THR A 223 1.79 -14.55 -8.37
CA THR A 223 1.69 -13.90 -9.69
C THR A 223 2.94 -13.07 -10.05
N LEU A 224 3.91 -12.97 -9.14
CA LEU A 224 5.09 -12.11 -9.23
C LEU A 224 6.39 -12.90 -9.37
N SER A 225 6.33 -14.09 -9.99
CA SER A 225 7.47 -15.03 -10.06
C SER A 225 8.75 -14.48 -10.69
N ASP A 226 8.66 -13.41 -11.48
CA ASP A 226 9.79 -12.78 -12.17
C ASP A 226 10.41 -11.61 -11.38
N VAL A 227 9.85 -11.27 -10.21
CA VAL A 227 10.36 -10.22 -9.32
C VAL A 227 11.20 -10.87 -8.21
N PRO A 228 12.41 -10.34 -7.89
CA PRO A 228 13.22 -10.86 -6.79
C PRO A 228 12.46 -10.89 -5.45
N GLU A 229 12.63 -11.98 -4.71
CA GLU A 229 11.90 -12.22 -3.45
C GLU A 229 12.11 -11.10 -2.43
N ALA A 230 13.32 -10.54 -2.33
CA ALA A 230 13.58 -9.43 -1.42
C ALA A 230 12.72 -8.18 -1.72
N ILE A 231 12.41 -7.88 -2.99
CA ILE A 231 11.52 -6.77 -3.36
C ILE A 231 10.08 -7.10 -2.96
N ILE A 232 9.65 -8.34 -3.22
CA ILE A 232 8.30 -8.78 -2.88
C ILE A 232 8.11 -8.73 -1.36
N GLU A 233 9.04 -9.28 -0.60
CA GLU A 233 8.96 -9.35 0.86
C GLU A 233 8.91 -7.96 1.50
N GLU A 234 9.79 -7.03 1.11
CA GLU A 234 9.77 -5.65 1.61
C GLU A 234 8.41 -4.98 1.40
N LEU A 235 7.78 -5.18 0.24
CA LEU A 235 6.48 -4.60 -0.03
C LEU A 235 5.35 -5.29 0.73
N LEU A 236 5.23 -6.62 0.63
CA LEU A 236 4.13 -7.34 1.27
C LEU A 236 4.17 -7.16 2.79
N PHE A 237 5.36 -7.03 3.37
CA PHE A 237 5.57 -6.73 4.78
C PHE A 237 4.87 -5.46 5.23
N GLN A 238 4.80 -4.42 4.39
CA GLN A 238 4.13 -3.17 4.73
C GLN A 238 2.65 -3.42 5.05
N TYR A 239 2.02 -4.34 4.31
CA TYR A 239 0.65 -4.74 4.54
C TYR A 239 0.50 -5.74 5.68
N TYR A 240 1.10 -6.94 5.60
CA TYR A 240 0.83 -7.97 6.61
C TYR A 240 1.45 -7.63 7.97
N GLY A 241 2.67 -7.06 7.98
CA GLY A 241 3.36 -6.63 9.18
C GLY A 241 2.67 -5.42 9.80
N GLY A 242 2.34 -4.45 8.96
CA GLY A 242 1.56 -3.27 9.33
C GLY A 242 0.22 -3.59 9.97
N VAL A 243 -0.61 -4.39 9.29
CA VAL A 243 -1.92 -4.79 9.79
C VAL A 243 -1.78 -5.52 11.11
N SER A 244 -0.84 -6.46 11.25
CA SER A 244 -0.61 -7.17 12.50
C SER A 244 -0.22 -6.22 13.64
N PHE A 245 0.72 -5.31 13.39
CA PHE A 245 1.20 -4.32 14.37
C PHE A 245 0.09 -3.35 14.81
N VAL A 246 -0.61 -2.73 13.88
CA VAL A 246 -1.66 -1.74 14.17
C VAL A 246 -2.91 -2.42 14.77
N SER A 247 -3.24 -3.65 14.37
CA SER A 247 -4.36 -4.43 14.92
C SER A 247 -4.23 -4.60 16.43
N ARG A 248 -3.00 -4.78 16.93
CA ARG A 248 -2.74 -4.89 18.38
C ARG A 248 -3.19 -3.63 19.11
N LEU A 249 -2.76 -2.46 18.65
CA LEU A 249 -3.12 -1.20 19.28
C LEU A 249 -4.62 -0.88 19.13
N LEU A 250 -5.19 -1.17 17.96
CA LEU A 250 -6.61 -0.97 17.70
C LEU A 250 -7.48 -1.78 18.67
N ARG A 251 -7.15 -3.05 18.88
CA ARG A 251 -7.83 -3.94 19.82
C ARG A 251 -7.81 -3.41 21.25
N GLU A 252 -6.65 -2.91 21.69
CA GLU A 252 -6.46 -2.51 23.09
C GLU A 252 -6.97 -1.10 23.41
N LYS A 253 -6.88 -0.17 22.45
CA LYS A 253 -7.01 1.28 22.70
C LYS A 253 -7.89 2.02 21.70
N GLY A 254 -8.37 1.39 20.64
CA GLY A 254 -9.24 2.00 19.62
C GLY A 254 -8.51 2.93 18.65
N TRP A 255 -9.26 3.48 17.69
CA TRP A 255 -8.74 4.29 16.57
C TRP A 255 -7.90 5.50 16.98
N ILE A 256 -8.34 6.25 17.99
CA ILE A 256 -7.65 7.47 18.46
C ILE A 256 -6.21 7.17 18.91
N ALA A 257 -5.94 5.94 19.39
CA ALA A 257 -4.61 5.56 19.81
C ALA A 257 -3.65 5.35 18.64
N ILE A 258 -4.14 4.94 17.47
CA ILE A 258 -3.34 4.76 16.25
C ILE A 258 -2.69 6.07 15.84
N ASP A 259 -3.39 7.20 15.98
CA ASP A 259 -2.88 8.53 15.63
C ASP A 259 -1.61 8.90 16.44
N ARG A 260 -1.47 8.35 17.65
CA ARG A 260 -0.28 8.58 18.49
C ARG A 260 0.96 7.89 17.96
N LEU A 261 0.81 6.82 17.17
CA LEU A 261 1.94 6.15 16.51
C LEU A 261 2.69 7.12 15.59
N TYR A 262 2.00 8.09 14.98
CA TYR A 262 2.66 9.09 14.14
C TYR A 262 3.61 10.00 14.92
N SER A 263 3.37 10.22 16.22
CA SER A 263 4.29 10.99 17.07
C SER A 263 5.46 10.15 17.61
N SER A 264 5.31 8.83 17.64
CA SER A 264 6.32 7.89 18.13
C SER A 264 6.32 6.62 17.29
N PRO A 265 6.72 6.66 16.00
CA PRO A 265 6.61 5.51 15.10
C PRO A 265 7.55 4.36 15.53
N PRO A 266 7.32 3.12 15.04
CA PRO A 266 8.31 2.05 15.20
C PRO A 266 9.63 2.49 14.55
N LEU A 267 10.73 2.10 15.19
CA LEU A 267 12.09 2.50 14.81
C LEU A 267 12.81 1.47 13.93
N SER A 268 12.22 0.29 13.76
CA SER A 268 12.79 -0.85 13.01
C SER A 268 11.71 -1.85 12.62
N THR A 269 11.94 -2.62 11.55
CA THR A 269 11.08 -3.73 11.13
C THR A 269 10.91 -4.77 12.24
N LYS A 270 11.94 -4.98 13.08
CA LYS A 270 11.88 -5.79 14.31
C LYS A 270 10.72 -5.40 15.22
N GLN A 271 10.48 -4.11 15.43
CA GLN A 271 9.39 -3.64 16.29
C GLN A 271 8.00 -3.85 15.68
N VAL A 272 7.92 -3.92 14.35
CA VAL A 272 6.68 -4.24 13.63
C VAL A 272 6.42 -5.75 13.61
N LEU A 273 7.47 -6.55 13.37
CA LEU A 273 7.43 -8.03 13.42
C LEU A 273 7.09 -8.55 14.82
N HIS A 274 7.59 -7.86 15.84
CA HIS A 274 7.46 -8.20 17.25
C HIS A 274 6.84 -7.04 18.03
N PRO A 275 5.50 -6.82 17.94
CA PRO A 275 4.86 -5.67 18.54
C PRO A 275 5.12 -5.50 20.05
N GLU A 276 5.37 -6.59 20.79
CA GLU A 276 5.75 -6.55 22.20
C GLU A 276 7.05 -5.77 22.47
N LYS A 277 7.97 -5.75 21.48
CA LYS A 277 9.20 -4.96 21.52
C LYS A 277 8.98 -3.47 21.27
N TYR A 278 7.76 -3.07 20.96
CA TYR A 278 7.34 -1.67 20.87
C TYR A 278 6.40 -1.31 22.03
N PHE A 279 5.40 -2.15 22.33
CA PHE A 279 4.33 -1.84 23.28
C PHE A 279 4.64 -2.22 24.74
N ASP A 280 5.27 -3.37 24.99
CA ASP A 280 5.39 -3.93 26.34
C ASP A 280 6.77 -3.66 26.94
N LEU A 281 7.81 -4.04 26.21
CA LEU A 281 9.21 -3.86 26.58
C LEU A 281 9.94 -3.23 25.40
N PRO A 282 9.92 -1.88 25.30
CA PRO A 282 10.55 -1.17 24.20
C PRO A 282 12.02 -1.58 24.00
N ASP A 283 12.32 -2.13 22.82
CA ASP A 283 13.65 -2.60 22.39
C ASP A 283 14.05 -1.82 21.12
N PRO A 284 14.62 -0.62 21.26
CA PRO A 284 15.03 0.20 20.13
C PRO A 284 16.26 -0.41 19.42
N PRO A 285 16.43 -0.16 18.10
CA PRO A 285 17.57 -0.70 17.36
C PRO A 285 18.90 -0.24 17.96
N THR A 286 19.83 -1.17 18.11
CA THR A 286 21.20 -0.85 18.57
C THR A 286 22.00 -0.33 17.39
N ARG A 287 22.47 0.91 17.46
CA ARG A 287 23.33 1.48 16.41
C ARG A 287 24.72 0.82 16.47
N ILE A 288 25.07 0.13 15.39
CA ILE A 288 26.41 -0.40 15.18
C ILE A 288 27.15 0.58 14.25
N ASP A 289 28.18 1.23 14.77
CA ASP A 289 29.09 2.05 13.96
C ASP A 289 30.32 1.23 13.61
N LEU A 290 30.37 0.81 12.35
CA LEU A 290 31.56 0.20 11.78
C LEU A 290 32.53 1.34 11.45
N LYS A 291 33.42 1.68 12.41
CA LYS A 291 34.51 2.66 12.24
C LYS A 291 35.07 2.58 10.82
N ALA A 292 35.34 3.73 10.17
CA ALA A 292 35.81 3.87 8.80
C ALA A 292 36.52 2.62 8.22
N LEU A 293 35.73 1.66 7.72
CA LEU A 293 36.25 0.39 7.20
C LEU A 293 37.08 0.63 5.94
N ALA A 294 36.87 1.77 5.27
CA ALA A 294 37.70 2.26 4.18
C ALA A 294 39.21 2.18 4.49
N ALA A 295 39.63 2.38 5.74
CA ALA A 295 41.04 2.28 6.14
C ALA A 295 41.59 0.83 6.14
N LEU A 296 40.72 -0.18 6.13
CA LEU A 296 41.07 -1.59 6.04
C LEU A 296 41.15 -2.08 4.59
N PHE A 297 40.63 -1.30 3.64
CA PHE A 297 40.60 -1.66 2.21
C PHE A 297 41.72 -0.94 1.45
N GLY A 298 42.12 -1.50 0.30
CA GLY A 298 43.14 -0.91 -0.56
C GLY A 298 42.71 0.44 -1.16
N PRO A 299 43.65 1.22 -1.73
CA PRO A 299 43.37 2.56 -2.27
C PRO A 299 42.34 2.57 -3.41
N ASP A 300 42.12 1.43 -4.06
CA ASP A 300 41.15 1.26 -5.16
C ASP A 300 39.72 0.95 -4.67
N TRP A 301 39.51 0.79 -3.37
CA TRP A 301 38.18 0.53 -2.81
C TRP A 301 37.31 1.79 -2.88
N LYS A 302 36.03 1.59 -3.23
CA LYS A 302 35.03 2.66 -3.30
C LYS A 302 33.73 2.19 -2.68
N GLU A 303 33.19 2.99 -1.76
CA GLU A 303 31.82 2.80 -1.27
C GLU A 303 30.85 3.10 -2.41
N ILE A 304 29.99 2.13 -2.71
CA ILE A 304 28.95 2.29 -3.74
C ILE A 304 27.56 2.40 -3.12
N GLU A 305 27.33 1.85 -1.93
CA GLU A 305 26.05 1.87 -1.23
C GLU A 305 26.29 1.72 0.29
N ASN A 306 25.49 2.40 1.12
CA ASN A 306 25.58 2.33 2.58
C ASN A 306 24.21 2.58 3.20
N ASN A 307 23.66 1.54 3.83
CA ASN A 307 22.31 1.53 4.32
C ASN A 307 22.15 0.63 5.56
N VAL A 308 21.03 0.74 6.25
CA VAL A 308 20.67 -0.10 7.40
C VAL A 308 19.56 -1.07 6.99
N LEU A 309 19.87 -2.37 7.03
CA LEU A 309 18.91 -3.46 6.90
C LEU A 309 18.48 -3.95 8.28
N GLY A 310 17.20 -4.30 8.40
CA GLY A 310 16.56 -4.71 9.65
C GLY A 310 16.46 -6.21 9.83
N GLU A 311 15.65 -6.63 10.81
CA GLU A 311 15.39 -8.06 11.06
C GLU A 311 14.60 -8.73 9.92
N LEU A 312 13.89 -7.94 9.09
CA LEU A 312 13.19 -8.47 7.93
C LEU A 312 14.15 -9.08 6.88
N MET A 313 15.36 -8.54 6.76
CA MET A 313 16.30 -8.77 5.66
C MET A 313 17.55 -9.55 6.08
#